data_AF-A0A975GUB1-F1
#
_entry.id   AF-A0A975GUB1-F1
#
_cell.length_a   1.000
_cell.length_b   1.000
_cell.length_c   1.000
_cell.angle_alpha   90.00
_cell.angle_beta   90.00
_cell.angle_gamma   90.00
#
_symmetry.space_group_name_H-M   'P 1'
#
loop_
_entity.id
_entity.type
_entity.pdbx_description
1 polymer ?
#
loop_
_entity_poly.entity_id
_entity_poly.type
_entity_poly.pdbx_seq_one_letter_code
_entity_poly.pdbx_strand_id
1 'polypeptide(L)'
;MAQSPKAGVSGVLSRCEIDGHRVEARISPFLFDLDAAEAPVWRLVFEGATFDAAELQRMVESEVEVDIHDDRAVFYDVFAGAQQDCGSSRLSVDRVGYDAIDHTSRIRRLQAEVQRLGAHLGIARQKDDRGKAILDELIRRAEIKAAASDHLHDRQAAAIEALRRLKVHFDG
;
A
#
# COMPACT_ATOMS: atom_id res chain seq x y z
N MET A 1 -3.93 38.01 -7.62
CA MET A 1 -2.54 37.50 -7.71
C MET A 1 -2.47 36.32 -6.75
N ALA A 2 -2.17 35.12 -7.23
CA ALA A 2 -1.98 33.98 -6.33
C ALA A 2 -0.70 34.21 -5.51
N GLN A 3 -0.81 34.22 -4.19
CA GLN A 3 0.36 34.28 -3.32
C GLN A 3 1.16 32.98 -3.48
N SER A 4 2.50 33.11 -3.57
CA SER A 4 3.39 31.95 -3.53
C SER A 4 3.29 31.24 -2.17
N PRO A 5 3.40 29.90 -2.12
CA PRO A 5 3.37 29.16 -0.86
C PRO A 5 4.57 29.53 0.02
N LYS A 6 4.36 29.57 1.33
CA LYS A 6 5.41 29.78 2.33
C LYS A 6 6.24 28.52 2.57
N ALA A 7 5.59 27.36 2.43
CA ALA A 7 6.22 26.06 2.55
C ALA A 7 5.45 25.04 1.70
N GLY A 8 6.16 24.04 1.19
CA GLY A 8 5.58 22.85 0.57
C GLY A 8 5.96 21.63 1.39
N VAL A 9 4.99 20.75 1.64
CA VAL A 9 5.18 19.50 2.39
C VAL A 9 4.65 18.34 1.56
N SER A 10 5.36 17.21 1.56
CA SER A 10 4.91 15.97 0.91
C SER A 10 4.92 14.83 1.91
N GLY A 11 3.92 13.95 1.83
CA GLY A 11 3.82 12.78 2.71
C GLY A 11 2.49 12.08 2.58
N VAL A 12 2.09 11.37 3.62
CA VAL A 12 0.79 10.71 3.72
C VAL A 12 -0.07 11.50 4.70
N LEU A 13 -1.29 11.87 4.31
CA LEU A 13 -2.26 12.44 5.25
C LEU A 13 -2.68 11.32 6.22
N SER A 14 -1.97 11.19 7.33
CA SER A 14 -2.12 10.08 8.26
C SER A 14 -3.30 10.25 9.20
N ARG A 15 -3.72 11.50 9.43
CA ARG A 15 -4.82 11.80 10.34
C ARG A 15 -5.50 13.10 9.96
N CYS A 16 -6.82 13.11 10.10
CA CYS A 16 -7.64 14.30 10.11
C CYS A 16 -8.60 14.16 11.30
N GLU A 17 -8.58 15.12 12.21
CA GLU A 17 -9.45 15.21 13.37
C GLU A 17 -10.28 16.48 13.27
N ILE A 18 -11.59 16.35 13.47
CA ILE A 18 -12.55 17.44 13.33
C ILE A 18 -13.23 17.64 14.68
N ASP A 19 -13.09 18.83 15.25
CA ASP A 19 -13.70 19.24 16.51
C ASP A 19 -14.39 20.61 16.34
N GLY A 20 -15.67 20.57 15.96
CA GLY A 20 -16.42 21.77 15.62
C GLY A 20 -15.81 22.52 14.44
N HIS A 21 -15.32 23.74 14.67
CA HIS A 21 -14.64 24.57 13.65
C HIS A 21 -13.12 24.42 13.67
N ARG A 22 -12.59 23.51 14.50
CA ARG A 22 -11.17 23.20 14.56
C ARG A 22 -10.90 21.92 13.79
N VAL A 23 -9.97 21.97 12.84
CA VAL A 23 -9.52 20.80 12.08
C VAL A 23 -8.03 20.62 12.30
N GLU A 24 -7.60 19.41 12.68
CA GLU A 24 -6.20 19.04 12.78
C GLU A 24 -5.86 17.99 11.73
N ALA A 25 -4.97 18.34 10.81
CA ALA A 25 -4.43 17.45 9.80
C ALA A 25 -2.98 17.08 10.15
N ARG A 26 -2.64 15.79 10.05
CA ARG A 26 -1.27 15.31 10.27
C ARG A 26 -0.75 14.63 9.03
N ILE A 27 0.42 15.08 8.58
CA ILE A 27 1.10 14.56 7.40
C ILE A 27 2.35 13.83 7.89
N SER A 28 2.30 12.50 7.79
CA SER A 28 3.43 11.65 8.11
C SER A 28 4.37 11.53 6.90
N PRO A 29 5.67 11.27 7.08
CA PRO A 29 6.55 10.93 5.98
C PRO A 29 6.09 9.65 5.27
N PHE A 30 6.46 9.50 3.99
CA PHE A 30 6.16 8.30 3.20
C PHE A 30 6.70 7.01 3.84
N LEU A 31 7.87 7.12 4.47
CA LEU A 31 8.49 6.04 5.23
C LEU A 31 8.35 6.32 6.71
N PHE A 32 7.70 5.40 7.41
CA PHE A 32 7.57 5.46 8.87
C PHE A 32 8.85 4.94 9.51
N ASP A 33 9.48 5.76 10.35
CA ASP A 33 10.70 5.41 11.08
C ASP A 33 10.45 5.53 12.59
N LEU A 34 10.63 4.43 13.32
CA LEU A 34 10.46 4.37 14.78
C LEU A 34 11.60 5.08 15.52
N ASP A 35 12.78 5.13 14.91
CA ASP A 35 14.00 5.70 15.50
C ASP A 35 14.20 7.16 15.08
N ALA A 36 13.18 7.79 14.50
CA ALA A 36 13.22 9.20 14.10
C ALA A 36 13.49 10.08 15.33
N ALA A 37 14.76 10.47 15.50
CA ALA A 37 15.21 11.36 16.57
C ALA A 37 14.60 12.77 16.44
N GLU A 38 14.06 13.11 15.27
CA GLU A 38 13.35 14.35 14.99
C GLU A 38 11.83 14.13 14.93
N ALA A 39 11.08 15.16 15.31
CA ALA A 39 9.65 15.31 15.08
C ALA A 39 9.30 15.18 13.57
N PRO A 40 8.88 14.00 13.06
CA PRO A 40 8.85 13.74 11.62
C PRO A 40 7.49 14.08 11.01
N VAL A 41 6.46 14.30 11.82
CA VAL A 41 5.09 14.53 11.39
C VAL A 41 4.84 16.03 11.31
N TRP A 42 4.29 16.49 10.20
CA TRP A 42 3.75 17.83 10.09
C TRP A 42 2.33 17.86 10.65
N ARG A 43 2.08 18.78 11.57
CA ARG A 43 0.78 19.03 12.17
C ARG A 43 0.28 20.39 11.69
N LEU A 44 -0.88 20.40 11.06
CA LEU A 44 -1.57 21.58 10.58
C LEU A 44 -2.86 21.72 11.39
N VAL A 45 -3.01 22.81 12.13
CA VAL A 45 -4.20 23.11 12.93
C VAL A 45 -4.90 24.32 12.33
N PHE A 46 -6.11 24.09 11.81
CA PHE A 46 -7.01 25.09 11.25
C PHE A 46 -8.02 25.49 12.33
N GLU A 47 -7.94 26.72 12.81
CA GLU A 47 -8.92 27.31 13.73
C GLU A 47 -9.92 28.14 12.93
N GLY A 48 -11.22 27.93 13.15
CA GLY A 48 -12.27 28.58 12.37
C GLY A 48 -12.24 28.14 10.91
N ALA A 49 -12.15 26.82 10.68
CA ALA A 49 -12.13 26.21 9.35
C ALA A 49 -13.38 26.61 8.54
N THR A 50 -13.14 27.03 7.29
CA THR A 50 -14.18 27.49 6.37
C THR A 50 -14.36 26.57 5.16
N PHE A 51 -13.76 25.38 5.17
CA PHE A 51 -13.80 24.38 4.11
C PHE A 51 -14.62 23.15 4.54
N ASP A 52 -14.95 22.29 3.57
CA ASP A 52 -15.57 21.00 3.88
C ASP A 52 -14.51 20.03 4.43
N ALA A 53 -14.49 19.87 5.74
CA ALA A 53 -13.57 18.97 6.43
C ALA A 53 -13.82 17.49 6.09
N ALA A 54 -15.03 17.12 5.64
CA ALA A 54 -15.32 15.76 5.21
C ALA A 54 -14.59 15.40 3.91
N GLU A 55 -14.37 16.37 3.01
CA GLU A 55 -13.55 16.15 1.81
C GLU A 55 -12.09 15.89 2.16
N LEU A 56 -11.53 16.69 3.08
CA LEU A 56 -10.17 16.45 3.58
C LEU A 56 -10.06 15.09 4.31
N GLN A 57 -11.08 14.70 5.07
CA GLN A 57 -11.13 13.39 5.73
C GLN A 57 -11.07 12.22 4.73
N ARG A 58 -11.63 12.35 3.53
CA ARG A 58 -11.58 11.30 2.49
C ARG A 58 -10.17 11.10 1.92
N MET A 59 -9.29 12.09 2.06
CA MET A 59 -7.89 12.01 1.64
C MET A 59 -7.01 11.33 2.70
N VAL A 60 -7.55 10.94 3.85
CA VAL A 60 -6.77 10.22 4.87
C VAL A 60 -6.27 8.90 4.29
N GLU A 61 -5.00 8.60 4.55
CA GLU A 61 -4.18 7.53 3.97
C GLU A 61 -3.70 7.77 2.52
N SER A 62 -4.11 8.86 1.86
CA SER A 62 -3.55 9.26 0.55
C SER A 62 -2.17 9.87 0.68
N GLU A 63 -1.37 9.69 -0.37
CA GLU A 63 -0.17 10.48 -0.61
C GLU A 63 -0.59 11.88 -1.05
N VAL A 64 -0.08 12.89 -0.34
CA VAL A 64 -0.43 14.28 -0.55
C VAL A 64 0.79 15.16 -0.73
N GLU A 65 0.65 16.14 -1.60
CA GLU A 65 1.46 17.36 -1.61
C GLU A 65 0.62 18.49 -1.02
N VAL A 66 1.22 19.31 -0.17
CA VAL A 66 0.52 20.35 0.57
C VAL A 66 1.27 21.67 0.45
N ASP A 67 0.63 22.63 -0.20
CA ASP A 67 1.10 24.00 -0.28
C ASP A 67 0.52 24.82 0.88
N ILE A 68 1.40 25.37 1.70
CA ILE A 68 1.03 26.07 2.93
C ILE A 68 1.16 27.58 2.74
N HIS A 69 0.08 28.30 3.06
CA HIS A 69 0.02 29.76 3.11
C HIS A 69 -0.28 30.24 4.54
N ASP A 70 -0.54 31.52 4.72
CA ASP A 70 -0.70 32.17 6.04
C ASP A 70 -1.98 31.73 6.75
N ASP A 71 -3.05 31.60 5.98
CA ASP A 71 -4.42 31.39 6.43
C ASP A 71 -5.07 30.14 5.83
N ARG A 72 -4.38 29.48 4.89
CA ARG A 72 -4.88 28.32 4.16
C ARG A 72 -3.78 27.33 3.80
N ALA A 73 -4.18 26.10 3.51
CA ALA A 73 -3.33 25.09 2.90
C ALA A 73 -4.07 24.41 1.75
N VAL A 74 -3.36 24.10 0.67
CA VAL A 74 -3.93 23.40 -0.48
C VAL A 74 -3.38 21.98 -0.50
N PHE A 75 -4.26 21.00 -0.34
CA PHE A 75 -3.91 19.58 -0.38
C PHE A 75 -4.13 19.04 -1.79
N TYR A 76 -3.16 18.31 -2.31
CA TYR A 76 -3.19 17.63 -3.59
C TYR A 76 -3.03 16.14 -3.36
N ASP A 77 -4.05 15.34 -3.68
CA ASP A 77 -3.93 13.87 -3.72
C ASP A 77 -3.16 13.47 -4.98
N VAL A 78 -1.97 12.90 -4.78
CA VAL A 78 -1.03 12.56 -5.85
C VAL A 78 -1.60 11.51 -6.80
N PHE A 79 -2.43 10.58 -6.31
CA PHE A 79 -2.94 9.47 -7.12
C PHE A 79 -4.33 9.75 -7.67
N ALA A 80 -5.21 10.34 -6.87
CA ALA A 80 -6.56 10.65 -7.29
C ALA A 80 -6.61 11.90 -8.19
N GLY A 81 -5.56 12.74 -8.17
CA GLY A 81 -5.55 14.03 -8.86
C GLY A 81 -6.59 15.00 -8.31
N ALA A 82 -7.00 14.81 -7.06
CA ALA A 82 -7.97 15.65 -6.37
C ALA A 82 -7.24 16.77 -5.63
N GLN A 83 -7.85 17.95 -5.59
CA GLN A 83 -7.30 19.11 -4.89
C GLN A 83 -8.34 19.66 -3.90
N GLN A 84 -7.90 20.04 -2.71
CA GLN A 84 -8.71 20.69 -1.70
C GLN A 84 -8.05 21.96 -1.16
N ASP A 85 -8.72 23.11 -1.31
CA ASP A 85 -8.30 24.38 -0.70
C ASP A 85 -8.91 24.51 0.71
N CYS A 86 -8.06 24.43 1.73
CA CYS A 86 -8.44 24.42 3.14
C CYS A 86 -8.15 25.78 3.77
N GLY A 87 -9.14 26.68 3.78
CA GLY A 87 -9.06 28.01 4.39
C GLY A 87 -9.47 28.05 5.87
N SER A 88 -8.87 28.94 6.65
CA SER A 88 -9.17 29.10 8.07
C SER A 88 -8.97 30.53 8.54
N SER A 89 -9.55 30.86 9.70
CA SER A 89 -9.27 32.14 10.35
C SER A 89 -7.83 32.21 10.88
N ARG A 90 -7.25 31.06 11.21
CA ARG A 90 -5.86 30.92 11.64
C ARG A 90 -5.36 29.51 11.33
N LEU A 91 -4.22 29.42 10.65
CA LEU A 91 -3.49 28.19 10.42
C LEU A 91 -2.22 28.18 11.28
N SER A 92 -2.02 27.11 12.05
CA SER A 92 -0.77 26.84 12.77
C SER A 92 -0.11 25.60 12.19
N VAL A 93 1.21 25.66 11.98
CA VAL A 93 1.98 24.58 11.36
C VAL A 93 3.22 24.28 12.20
N ASP A 94 3.35 23.05 12.65
CA ASP A 94 4.45 22.59 13.50
C ASP A 94 4.90 21.17 13.16
N ARG A 95 6.15 20.85 13.48
CA ARG A 95 6.67 19.48 13.42
C ARG A 95 6.53 18.84 14.79
N VAL A 96 5.90 17.67 14.82
CA VAL A 96 5.66 16.89 16.05
C VAL A 96 6.16 15.46 15.91
N GLY A 97 6.43 14.82 17.04
CA GLY A 97 6.70 13.37 17.10
C GLY A 97 5.44 12.56 16.82
N TYR A 98 5.64 11.27 16.56
CA TYR A 98 4.55 10.30 16.54
C TYR A 98 3.89 10.22 17.93
N ASP A 99 2.57 10.21 17.97
CA ASP A 99 1.82 9.93 19.18
C ASP A 99 1.27 8.48 19.19
N ALA A 100 0.63 8.10 20.30
CA ALA A 100 0.07 6.76 20.47
C ALA A 100 -0.98 6.40 19.39
N ILE A 101 -1.72 7.38 18.88
CA ILE A 101 -2.72 7.18 17.84
C ILE A 101 -2.01 6.91 16.50
N ASP A 102 -0.97 7.69 16.18
CA ASP A 102 -0.14 7.49 14.99
C ASP A 102 0.47 6.07 14.97
N HIS A 103 1.04 5.63 16.09
CA HIS A 103 1.59 4.28 16.24
C HIS A 103 0.50 3.20 16.09
N THR A 104 -0.66 3.39 16.71
CA THR A 104 -1.77 2.42 16.65
C THR A 104 -2.30 2.27 15.21
N SER A 105 -2.48 3.39 14.51
CA SER A 105 -2.89 3.39 13.10
C SER A 105 -1.86 2.69 12.22
N ARG A 106 -0.56 2.93 12.45
CA ARG A 106 0.53 2.25 11.73
C ARG A 106 0.52 0.73 11.99
N ILE A 107 0.36 0.30 13.23
CA ILE A 107 0.27 -1.12 13.59
C ILE A 107 -0.91 -1.76 12.86
N ARG A 108 -2.10 -1.13 12.87
CA ARG A 108 -3.28 -1.63 12.16
C ARG A 108 -3.02 -1.79 10.67
N ARG A 109 -2.35 -0.82 10.05
CA ARG A 109 -1.98 -0.88 8.61
C ARG A 109 -1.02 -2.04 8.33
N LEU A 110 0.02 -2.21 9.15
CA LEU A 110 0.96 -3.32 9.01
C LEU A 110 0.28 -4.68 9.19
N GLN A 111 -0.66 -4.80 10.14
CA GLN A 111 -1.46 -6.02 10.33
C GLN A 111 -2.31 -6.33 9.10
N ALA A 112 -2.99 -5.33 8.52
CA ALA A 112 -3.76 -5.51 7.29
C ALA A 112 -2.88 -5.92 6.11
N GLU A 113 -1.68 -5.35 6.00
CA GLU A 113 -0.71 -5.70 4.96
C GLU A 113 -0.19 -7.14 5.12
N VAL A 114 0.15 -7.55 6.34
CA VAL A 114 0.55 -8.94 6.64
C VAL A 114 -0.58 -9.91 6.27
N GLN A 115 -1.83 -9.59 6.60
CA GLN A 115 -2.99 -10.41 6.23
C GLN A 115 -3.15 -10.51 4.71
N ARG A 116 -3.05 -9.39 3.99
CA ARG A 116 -3.12 -9.35 2.52
C ARG A 116 -2.01 -10.18 1.87
N LEU A 117 -0.77 -9.99 2.30
CA LEU A 117 0.38 -10.74 1.80
C LEU A 117 0.25 -12.24 2.13
N GLY A 118 -0.26 -12.58 3.32
CA GLY A 118 -0.57 -13.95 3.70
C GLY A 118 -1.60 -14.60 2.78
N ALA A 119 -2.67 -13.88 2.43
CA ALA A 119 -3.68 -14.34 1.49
C ALA A 119 -3.10 -14.56 0.08
N HIS A 120 -2.29 -13.61 -0.42
CA HIS A 120 -1.61 -13.75 -1.70
C HIS A 120 -0.65 -14.94 -1.73
N LEU A 121 0.13 -15.13 -0.67
CA LEU A 121 1.02 -16.28 -0.52
C LEU A 121 0.23 -17.59 -0.49
N GLY A 122 -0.91 -17.64 0.20
CA GLY A 122 -1.81 -18.79 0.21
C GLY A 122 -2.32 -19.15 -1.19
N ILE A 123 -2.76 -18.16 -1.97
CA ILE A 123 -3.19 -18.34 -3.36
C ILE A 123 -2.03 -18.84 -4.22
N ALA A 124 -0.84 -18.26 -4.07
CA ALA A 124 0.35 -18.66 -4.81
C ALA A 124 0.73 -20.12 -4.52
N ARG A 125 0.76 -20.51 -3.24
CA ARG A 125 0.99 -21.91 -2.81
C ARG A 125 -0.06 -22.86 -3.37
N GLN A 126 -1.34 -22.48 -3.33
CA GLN A 126 -2.39 -23.33 -3.89
C GLN A 126 -2.22 -23.53 -5.41
N LYS A 127 -1.79 -22.50 -6.15
CA LYS A 127 -1.47 -22.64 -7.58
C LYS A 127 -0.27 -23.57 -7.78
N ASP A 128 0.74 -23.46 -6.94
CA ASP A 128 1.93 -24.31 -6.95
C ASP A 128 1.56 -25.79 -6.72
N ASP A 129 0.80 -26.08 -5.66
CA ASP A 129 0.32 -27.43 -5.31
C ASP A 129 -0.53 -28.05 -6.41
N ARG A 130 -1.42 -27.26 -7.04
CA ARG A 130 -2.21 -27.72 -8.19
C ARG A 130 -1.32 -28.00 -9.41
N GLY A 131 -0.31 -27.16 -9.65
CA GLY A 131 0.68 -27.38 -10.70
C GLY A 131 1.42 -28.70 -10.53
N LYS A 132 1.91 -28.98 -9.32
CA LYS A 132 2.52 -30.25 -8.92
C LYS A 132 1.61 -31.44 -9.20
N ALA A 133 0.35 -31.37 -8.74
CA ALA A 133 -0.62 -32.44 -8.94
C ALA A 133 -0.93 -32.71 -10.42
N ILE A 134 -1.06 -31.67 -11.25
CA ILE A 134 -1.26 -31.81 -12.70
C ILE A 134 -0.03 -32.48 -13.32
N LEU A 135 1.17 -32.06 -12.92
CA LEU A 135 2.39 -32.59 -13.48
C LEU A 135 2.59 -34.08 -13.14
N ASP A 136 2.28 -34.47 -11.90
CA ASP A 136 2.30 -35.88 -11.49
C ASP A 136 1.34 -36.73 -12.32
N GLU A 137 0.12 -36.23 -12.58
CA GLU A 137 -0.86 -36.91 -13.41
C GLU A 137 -0.41 -37.00 -14.89
N LEU A 138 0.25 -35.97 -15.42
CA LEU A 138 0.79 -35.98 -16.78
C LEU A 138 1.92 -37.00 -16.92
N ILE A 139 2.84 -37.07 -15.94
CA ILE A 139 3.90 -38.08 -15.91
C ILE A 139 3.28 -39.47 -15.88
N ARG A 140 2.31 -39.71 -14.98
CA ARG A 140 1.62 -41.00 -14.86
C ARG A 140 0.96 -41.44 -16.18
N ARG A 141 0.26 -40.52 -16.86
CA ARG A 141 -0.38 -40.81 -18.16
C ARG A 141 0.63 -41.09 -19.27
N ALA A 142 1.76 -40.38 -19.25
CA ALA A 142 2.82 -40.60 -20.22
C ALA A 142 3.48 -41.97 -20.03
N GLU A 143 3.75 -42.37 -18.78
CA GLU A 143 4.28 -43.69 -18.43
C GLU A 143 3.34 -44.83 -18.87
N ILE A 144 2.03 -44.71 -18.61
CA ILE A 144 1.02 -45.70 -19.07
C ILE A 144 1.01 -45.83 -20.60
N LYS A 145 1.06 -44.70 -21.33
CA LYS A 145 1.04 -44.72 -22.79
C LYS A 145 2.34 -45.27 -23.39
N ALA A 146 3.48 -44.97 -22.77
CA ALA A 146 4.77 -45.54 -23.16
C ALA A 146 4.77 -47.07 -23.03
N ALA A 147 4.17 -47.60 -21.96
CA ALA A 147 4.07 -49.05 -21.72
C ALA A 147 3.13 -49.78 -22.71
N ALA A 148 2.23 -49.06 -23.38
CA ALA A 148 1.22 -49.65 -24.26
C ALA A 148 1.63 -49.72 -25.75
N SER A 149 2.74 -49.11 -26.16
CA SER A 149 3.16 -49.09 -27.57
C SER A 149 4.64 -48.76 -27.78
N ASP A 150 5.37 -49.69 -28.41
CA ASP A 150 6.80 -49.53 -28.72
C ASP A 150 7.08 -48.34 -29.65
N HIS A 151 6.18 -48.05 -30.59
CA HIS A 151 6.33 -46.95 -31.55
C HIS A 151 6.12 -45.55 -30.92
N LEU A 152 5.51 -45.49 -29.73
CA LEU A 152 5.32 -44.25 -28.96
C LEU A 152 6.35 -44.10 -27.83
N HIS A 153 7.17 -45.12 -27.58
CA HIS A 153 8.04 -45.19 -26.42
C HIS A 153 9.08 -44.04 -26.38
N ASP A 154 9.78 -43.79 -27.49
CA ASP A 154 10.82 -42.76 -27.57
C ASP A 154 10.27 -41.33 -27.45
N ARG A 155 9.10 -41.07 -28.06
CA ARG A 155 8.43 -39.77 -27.96
C ARG A 155 7.86 -39.53 -26.57
N GLN A 156 7.38 -40.57 -25.91
CA GLN A 156 6.87 -40.50 -24.53
C GLN A 156 8.02 -40.32 -23.53
N ALA A 157 9.17 -40.97 -23.74
CA ALA A 157 10.36 -40.81 -22.90
C ALA A 157 10.85 -39.35 -22.87
N ALA A 158 10.92 -38.69 -24.03
CA ALA A 158 11.26 -37.27 -24.13
C ALA A 158 10.24 -36.36 -23.42
N ALA A 159 8.94 -36.69 -23.50
CA ALA A 159 7.89 -35.94 -22.81
C ALA A 159 7.95 -36.12 -21.29
N ILE A 160 8.22 -37.34 -20.80
CA ILE A 160 8.42 -37.63 -19.38
C ILE A 160 9.63 -36.88 -18.84
N GLU A 161 10.74 -36.86 -19.58
CA GLU A 161 11.96 -36.16 -19.16
C GLU A 161 11.73 -34.64 -19.08
N ALA A 162 11.02 -34.05 -20.06
CA ALA A 162 10.63 -32.64 -20.02
C ALA A 162 9.74 -32.32 -18.80
N LEU A 163 8.75 -33.18 -18.49
CA LEU A 163 7.89 -33.02 -17.32
C LEU A 163 8.66 -33.16 -16.00
N ARG A 164 9.59 -34.12 -15.90
CA ARG A 164 10.44 -34.30 -14.71
C ARG A 164 11.34 -33.09 -14.47
N ARG A 165 11.92 -32.50 -15.54
CA ARG A 165 12.69 -31.24 -15.42
C ARG A 165 11.82 -30.09 -14.93
N LEU A 166 10.58 -30.02 -15.41
CA LEU A 166 9.63 -29.02 -14.94
C LEU A 166 9.26 -29.24 -13.46
N LYS A 167 9.14 -30.49 -13.00
CA LYS A 167 8.89 -30.84 -11.58
C LYS A 167 9.95 -30.27 -10.63
N VAL A 168 11.22 -30.34 -11.02
CA VAL A 168 12.35 -29.82 -10.22
C VAL A 168 12.19 -28.32 -9.94
N HIS A 169 11.58 -27.55 -10.85
CA HIS A 169 11.30 -26.13 -10.65
C HIS A 169 10.14 -25.85 -9.68
N PHE A 170 9.29 -26.84 -9.43
CA PHE A 170 8.19 -26.76 -8.47
C PHE A 170 8.62 -27.25 -7.07
N ASP A 171 9.59 -28.16 -7.00
CA ASP A 171 10.06 -28.78 -5.74
C ASP A 171 11.21 -27.99 -5.05
N GLY A 172 11.77 -26.97 -5.70
CA GLY A 172 12.81 -26.07 -5.15
C GLY A 172 12.26 -24.78 -4.56
#